data_AF-K4ILA5-F1
#
_entry.id   AF-K4ILA5-F1
#
_cell.length_a   1.000
_cell.length_b   1.000
_cell.length_c   1.000
_cell.angle_alpha   90.00
_cell.angle_beta   90.00
_cell.angle_gamma   90.00
#
_symmetry.space_group_name_H-M   'P 1'
#
loop_
_entity.id
_entity.type
_entity.pdbx_description
1 polymer ?
#
loop_
_entity_poly.entity_id
_entity_poly.type
_entity_poly.pdbx_seq_one_letter_code
_entity_poly.pdbx_strand_id
1 'polypeptide(L)'
;MKKINSLITIIIIAITTGAMAQESATASSSATIVAPIGIAQAADMNFGNVAVSSADGTVVMTTGGSTSLTGGVTLPNNTGTVTAAAFDVTGESNYTYSITLPSDAITLVEEEGSEEMTVDTFESDPDTTGTLTTGAQTVNVGGILNVTGGQTAGVYTNSTDLTVTVNYN
;
A
#
# COMPACT_ATOMS: atom_id res chain seq x y z
N MET A 1 -38.57 -92.80 53.11
CA MET A 1 -37.63 -92.69 51.97
C MET A 1 -37.65 -91.25 51.46
N LYS A 2 -36.47 -90.60 51.43
CA LYS A 2 -36.01 -89.35 50.77
C LYS A 2 -37.09 -88.40 50.20
N LYS A 3 -36.95 -87.08 50.39
CA LYS A 3 -36.16 -86.16 49.54
C LYS A 3 -35.80 -84.91 50.37
N ILE A 4 -34.55 -84.73 50.79
CA ILE A 4 -33.43 -84.03 50.11
C ILE A 4 -33.73 -82.55 49.85
N ASN A 5 -33.17 -81.72 50.75
CA ASN A 5 -33.02 -80.27 50.67
C ASN A 5 -32.20 -79.89 49.43
N SER A 6 -32.59 -78.83 48.73
CA SER A 6 -31.73 -78.21 47.72
C SER A 6 -31.58 -76.73 48.01
N LEU A 7 -30.33 -76.38 48.36
CA LEU A 7 -29.82 -75.04 48.62
C LEU A 7 -29.68 -74.34 47.26
N ILE A 8 -30.40 -73.24 47.04
CA ILE A 8 -30.23 -72.41 45.83
C ILE A 8 -29.08 -71.44 46.09
N THR A 9 -27.93 -71.73 45.51
CA THR A 9 -26.79 -70.80 45.39
C THR A 9 -27.02 -69.95 44.15
N ILE A 10 -27.35 -68.66 44.33
CA ILE A 10 -27.37 -67.68 43.23
C ILE A 10 -25.93 -67.23 42.98
N ILE A 11 -25.37 -67.70 41.86
CA ILE A 11 -24.15 -67.16 41.27
C ILE A 11 -24.53 -65.86 40.53
N ILE A 12 -24.07 -64.72 41.03
CA ILE A 12 -24.11 -63.45 40.30
C ILE A 12 -22.89 -63.44 39.37
N ILE A 13 -23.07 -63.78 38.10
CA ILE A 13 -22.08 -63.50 37.06
C ILE A 13 -22.16 -61.99 36.79
N ALA A 14 -21.13 -61.26 37.23
CA ALA A 14 -20.91 -59.90 36.78
C ALA A 14 -20.52 -59.94 35.30
N ILE A 15 -21.50 -59.79 34.41
CA ILE A 15 -21.24 -59.45 33.01
C ILE A 15 -20.93 -57.96 33.01
N THR A 16 -19.67 -57.59 33.22
CA THR A 16 -19.21 -56.27 32.80
C THR A 16 -19.12 -56.31 31.28
N THR A 17 -20.23 -56.05 30.59
CA THR A 17 -20.16 -55.61 29.19
C THR A 17 -19.32 -54.34 29.23
N GLY A 18 -18.07 -54.40 28.75
CA GLY A 18 -17.26 -53.20 28.59
C GLY A 18 -18.04 -52.25 27.70
N ALA A 19 -18.67 -51.24 28.30
CA ALA A 19 -19.41 -50.23 27.57
C ALA A 19 -18.40 -49.45 26.75
N MET A 20 -18.32 -49.73 25.45
CA MET A 20 -17.61 -48.87 24.51
C MET A 20 -18.45 -47.60 24.35
N ALA A 21 -18.33 -46.68 25.31
CA ALA A 21 -19.06 -45.41 25.36
C ALA A 21 -18.32 -44.26 24.66
N GLN A 22 -17.16 -44.54 24.05
CA GLN A 22 -16.36 -43.56 23.35
C GLN A 22 -16.45 -43.79 21.84
N GLU A 23 -16.98 -42.79 21.15
CA GLU A 23 -16.92 -42.63 19.70
C GLU A 23 -16.12 -41.34 19.42
N SER A 24 -15.39 -41.32 18.31
CA SER A 24 -14.66 -40.14 17.88
C SER A 24 -14.71 -40.03 16.36
N ALA A 25 -14.80 -38.81 15.86
CA ALA A 25 -14.64 -38.47 14.46
C ALA A 25 -13.52 -37.42 14.33
N THR A 26 -12.95 -37.32 13.13
CA THR A 26 -11.92 -36.34 12.80
C THR A 26 -12.46 -35.31 11.81
N ALA A 27 -11.84 -34.13 11.79
CA ALA A 27 -12.10 -33.08 10.81
C ALA A 27 -10.80 -32.71 10.09
N SER A 28 -10.92 -32.22 8.85
CA SER A 28 -9.79 -31.68 8.10
C SER A 28 -9.53 -30.22 8.51
N SER A 29 -8.26 -29.85 8.61
CA SER A 29 -7.81 -28.47 8.81
C SER A 29 -6.91 -28.08 7.64
N SER A 30 -7.09 -26.89 7.08
CA SER A 30 -6.31 -26.37 5.96
C SER A 30 -6.16 -24.85 6.04
N ALA A 31 -5.08 -24.33 5.46
CA ALA A 31 -4.85 -22.91 5.25
C ALA A 31 -4.16 -22.71 3.90
N THR A 32 -4.39 -21.55 3.28
CA THR A 32 -3.70 -21.09 2.08
C THR A 32 -2.89 -19.85 2.43
N ILE A 33 -1.61 -19.86 2.08
CA ILE A 33 -0.74 -18.69 2.19
C ILE A 33 -0.72 -17.99 0.84
N VAL A 34 -0.94 -16.68 0.85
CA VAL A 34 -0.96 -15.84 -0.35
C VAL A 34 0.35 -15.05 -0.49
N ALA A 35 0.63 -14.55 -1.69
CA ALA A 35 1.78 -13.70 -1.94
C ALA A 35 1.71 -12.41 -1.08
N PRO A 36 2.82 -12.01 -0.44
CA PRO A 36 2.86 -10.76 0.32
C PRO A 36 2.72 -9.55 -0.61
N ILE A 37 2.15 -8.46 -0.09
CA ILE A 37 2.12 -7.19 -0.82
C ILE A 37 3.53 -6.57 -0.81
N GLY A 38 3.95 -6.04 -1.95
CA GLY A 38 5.21 -5.31 -2.09
C GLY A 38 5.01 -4.04 -2.91
N ILE A 39 5.86 -3.05 -2.69
CA ILE A 39 5.92 -1.81 -3.46
C ILE A 39 7.37 -1.46 -3.76
N ALA A 40 7.66 -1.03 -4.99
CA ALA A 40 8.96 -0.55 -5.41
C ALA A 40 8.83 0.76 -6.19
N GLN A 41 9.75 1.70 -6.00
CA GLN A 41 9.83 2.90 -6.83
C GLN A 41 10.25 2.50 -8.25
N ALA A 42 9.57 3.06 -9.24
CA ALA A 42 9.81 2.82 -10.66
C ALA A 42 10.20 4.10 -11.42
N ALA A 43 9.68 5.26 -10.99
CA ALA A 43 10.05 6.57 -11.53
C ALA A 43 9.93 7.67 -10.47
N ASP A 44 10.81 8.67 -10.56
CA ASP A 44 10.80 9.85 -9.71
C ASP A 44 9.86 10.93 -10.24
N MET A 45 9.28 11.70 -9.31
CA MET A 45 8.55 12.92 -9.63
C MET A 45 9.55 14.02 -10.01
N ASN A 46 9.37 14.62 -11.19
CA ASN A 46 10.19 15.72 -11.66
C ASN A 46 9.31 16.75 -12.38
N PHE A 47 9.29 17.98 -11.88
CA PHE A 47 8.51 19.09 -12.45
C PHE A 47 9.19 19.75 -13.66
N GLY A 48 10.41 19.32 -13.99
CA GLY A 48 11.22 19.87 -15.05
C GLY A 48 11.82 21.22 -14.67
N ASN A 49 12.21 21.97 -15.70
CA ASN A 49 12.74 23.31 -15.54
C ASN A 49 11.58 24.29 -15.34
N VAL A 50 11.62 25.06 -14.25
CA VAL A 50 10.60 26.07 -13.92
C VAL A 50 11.28 27.44 -13.88
N ALA A 51 10.71 28.41 -14.60
CA ALA A 51 11.15 29.80 -14.56
C ALA A 51 10.19 30.63 -13.70
N VAL A 52 10.74 31.45 -12.81
CA VAL A 52 10.00 32.15 -11.75
C VAL A 52 10.12 33.66 -11.92
N SER A 53 9.01 34.36 -11.71
CA SER A 53 8.94 35.83 -11.66
C SER A 53 8.99 36.34 -10.21
N SER A 54 8.74 37.62 -9.98
CA SER A 54 8.64 38.16 -8.60
C SER A 54 7.35 37.77 -7.87
N ALA A 55 6.41 37.08 -8.52
CA ALA A 55 5.16 36.62 -7.94
C ALA A 55 5.21 35.11 -7.67
N ASP A 56 4.50 34.67 -6.63
CA ASP A 56 4.33 33.25 -6.32
C ASP A 56 3.57 32.54 -7.43
N GLY A 57 3.80 31.24 -7.59
CA GLY A 57 3.08 30.42 -8.55
C GLY A 57 3.17 28.93 -8.23
N THR A 58 2.44 28.14 -9.02
CA THR A 58 2.40 26.69 -8.84
C THR A 58 2.55 25.93 -10.15
N VAL A 59 3.14 24.74 -10.06
CA VAL A 59 3.15 23.74 -11.13
C VAL A 59 2.30 22.57 -10.67
N VAL A 60 1.14 22.41 -11.28
CA VAL A 60 0.25 21.26 -11.03
C VAL A 60 0.66 20.13 -11.95
N MET A 61 1.01 18.98 -11.38
CA MET A 61 1.35 17.75 -12.11
C MET A 61 0.28 16.69 -11.90
N THR A 62 -0.30 16.25 -13.02
CA THR A 62 -1.25 15.12 -13.03
C THR A 62 -0.51 13.78 -12.87
N THR A 63 -1.23 12.73 -12.46
CA THR A 63 -0.71 11.34 -12.41
C THR A 63 -0.24 10.85 -13.78
N GLY A 64 -0.78 11.38 -14.89
CA GLY A 64 -0.33 11.12 -16.26
C GLY A 64 0.91 11.91 -16.69
N GLY A 65 1.51 12.72 -15.82
CA GLY A 65 2.72 13.50 -16.09
C GLY A 65 2.53 14.79 -16.89
N SER A 66 1.28 15.18 -17.18
CA SER A 66 0.99 16.50 -17.77
C SER A 66 1.03 17.59 -16.70
N THR A 67 1.58 18.76 -17.05
CA THR A 67 1.69 19.91 -16.16
C THR A 67 0.82 21.09 -16.58
N SER A 68 0.37 21.86 -15.59
CA SER A 68 -0.25 23.17 -15.79
C SER A 68 0.29 24.19 -14.79
N LEU A 69 0.25 25.47 -15.14
CA LEU A 69 0.94 26.53 -14.42
C LEU A 69 -0.05 27.59 -13.94
N THR A 70 0.18 28.12 -12.74
CA THR A 70 -0.57 29.29 -12.24
C THR A 70 0.36 30.33 -11.63
N GLY A 71 -0.06 31.59 -11.62
CA GLY A 71 0.69 32.67 -10.97
C GLY A 71 1.99 33.01 -11.70
N GLY A 72 3.06 33.21 -10.92
CA GLY A 72 4.34 33.75 -11.39
C GLY A 72 5.34 32.73 -11.92
N VAL A 73 4.91 31.50 -12.23
CA VAL A 73 5.77 30.47 -12.85
C VAL A 73 5.49 30.29 -14.34
N THR A 74 6.53 29.95 -15.10
CA THR A 74 6.46 29.65 -16.54
C THR A 74 7.34 28.46 -16.89
N LEU A 75 7.05 27.78 -18.00
CA LEU A 75 7.92 26.74 -18.54
C LEU A 75 8.86 27.36 -19.59
N PRO A 76 10.18 27.24 -19.45
CA PRO A 76 11.13 27.66 -20.47
C PRO A 76 11.07 26.72 -21.69
N ASN A 77 11.61 27.17 -22.83
CA ASN A 77 11.67 26.37 -24.06
C ASN A 77 12.33 24.99 -23.88
N ASN A 78 13.33 24.90 -23.00
CA ASN A 78 13.88 23.63 -22.55
C ASN A 78 13.20 23.24 -21.25
N THR A 79 12.16 22.43 -21.33
CA THR A 79 11.38 21.98 -20.17
C THR A 79 12.12 20.98 -19.28
N GLY A 80 13.25 20.42 -19.73
CA GLY A 80 13.90 19.31 -19.02
C GLY A 80 13.03 18.05 -18.97
N THR A 81 13.30 17.19 -17.99
CA THR A 81 12.51 15.97 -17.73
C THR A 81 11.27 16.31 -16.92
N VAL A 82 10.09 15.95 -17.42
CA VAL A 82 8.83 16.08 -16.71
C VAL A 82 8.22 14.70 -16.54
N THR A 83 8.08 14.24 -15.29
CA THR A 83 7.56 12.91 -14.96
C THR A 83 6.79 12.93 -13.64
N ALA A 84 5.63 12.28 -13.63
CA ALA A 84 4.96 11.87 -12.40
C ALA A 84 5.75 10.74 -11.73
N ALA A 85 5.64 10.62 -10.40
CA ALA A 85 6.22 9.46 -9.71
C ALA A 85 5.46 8.19 -10.10
N ALA A 86 6.15 7.06 -10.11
CA ALA A 86 5.56 5.75 -10.37
C ALA A 86 6.08 4.72 -9.37
N PHE A 87 5.18 3.88 -8.88
CA PHE A 87 5.47 2.79 -7.96
C PHE A 87 4.84 1.49 -8.47
N ASP A 88 5.64 0.44 -8.54
CA ASP A 88 5.15 -0.89 -8.91
C ASP A 88 4.72 -1.65 -7.66
N VAL A 89 3.43 -1.97 -7.59
CA VAL A 89 2.82 -2.77 -6.54
C VAL A 89 2.72 -4.21 -7.01
N THR A 90 3.09 -5.16 -6.14
CA THR A 90 3.02 -6.60 -6.42
C THR A 90 2.30 -7.32 -5.28
N GLY A 91 1.76 -8.50 -5.57
CA GLY A 91 1.06 -9.32 -4.58
C GLY A 91 0.23 -10.45 -5.19
N GLU A 92 -0.76 -10.92 -4.44
CA GLU A 92 -1.65 -12.01 -4.81
C GLU A 92 -2.62 -11.58 -5.91
N SER A 93 -2.83 -12.44 -6.90
CA SER A 93 -3.70 -12.11 -8.02
C SER A 93 -5.17 -11.98 -7.56
N ASN A 94 -5.87 -11.00 -8.10
CA ASN A 94 -7.25 -10.64 -7.78
C ASN A 94 -7.48 -10.07 -6.38
N TYR A 95 -6.42 -9.73 -5.64
CA TYR A 95 -6.54 -9.01 -4.37
C TYR A 95 -6.62 -7.50 -4.62
N THR A 96 -7.35 -6.81 -3.74
CA THR A 96 -7.38 -5.34 -3.69
C THR A 96 -6.49 -4.82 -2.57
N TYR A 97 -6.01 -3.60 -2.71
CA TYR A 97 -5.22 -2.92 -1.69
C TYR A 97 -5.64 -1.45 -1.59
N SER A 98 -5.31 -0.83 -0.47
CA SER A 98 -5.42 0.61 -0.22
C SER A 98 -4.09 1.30 -0.48
N ILE A 99 -4.16 2.56 -0.89
CA ILE A 99 -3.03 3.46 -1.18
C ILE A 99 -3.13 4.63 -0.22
N THR A 100 -2.04 4.89 0.51
CA THR A 100 -1.89 6.06 1.37
C THR A 100 -0.74 6.92 0.84
N LEU A 101 -1.05 8.18 0.56
CA LEU A 101 -0.10 9.22 0.17
C LEU A 101 0.23 10.12 1.37
N PRO A 102 1.29 10.94 1.30
CA PRO A 102 1.55 11.95 2.32
C PRO A 102 0.36 12.92 2.44
N SER A 103 -0.06 13.21 3.68
CA SER A 103 -1.07 14.23 3.96
C SER A 103 -0.49 15.63 4.08
N ASP A 104 0.77 15.70 4.51
CA ASP A 104 1.51 16.94 4.69
C ASP A 104 2.34 17.26 3.45
N ALA A 105 2.65 18.54 3.26
CA ALA A 105 3.57 18.97 2.22
C ALA A 105 4.98 18.42 2.49
N ILE A 106 5.70 18.08 1.42
CA ILE A 106 7.13 17.76 1.48
C ILE A 106 7.93 18.99 1.06
N THR A 107 9.12 19.17 1.63
CA THR A 107 10.00 20.31 1.35
C THR A 107 11.13 19.91 0.43
N LEU A 108 11.30 20.60 -0.69
CA LEU A 108 12.46 20.49 -1.56
C LEU A 108 13.43 21.60 -1.20
N VAL A 109 14.70 21.24 -0.99
CA VAL A 109 15.76 22.18 -0.59
C VAL A 109 16.73 22.37 -1.75
N GLU A 110 17.15 23.61 -1.97
CA GLU A 110 18.21 23.92 -2.95
C GLU A 110 19.52 23.21 -2.60
N GLU A 111 20.09 22.44 -3.53
CA GLU A 111 21.29 21.62 -3.28
C GLU A 111 22.52 22.44 -2.85
N GLU A 112 22.65 23.66 -3.37
CA GLU A 112 23.78 24.57 -3.12
C GLU A 112 23.38 25.75 -2.22
N GLY A 113 22.22 25.69 -1.57
CA GLY A 113 21.64 26.80 -0.82
C GLY A 113 20.77 26.38 0.35
N SER A 114 19.88 27.28 0.77
CA SER A 114 18.92 27.05 1.86
C SER A 114 17.50 27.47 1.50
N GLU A 115 17.28 27.86 0.25
CA GLU A 115 15.95 28.19 -0.22
C GLU A 115 15.13 26.91 -0.38
N GLU A 116 13.82 27.04 -0.19
CA GLU A 116 12.90 25.91 -0.12
C GLU A 116 11.72 26.09 -1.07
N MET A 117 11.23 24.98 -1.62
CA MET A 117 9.92 24.85 -2.26
C MET A 117 9.13 23.76 -1.53
N THR A 118 7.81 23.72 -1.72
CA THR A 118 7.00 22.62 -1.20
C THR A 118 6.27 21.90 -2.31
N VAL A 119 6.04 20.60 -2.13
CA VAL A 119 5.12 19.83 -2.95
C VAL A 119 4.01 19.27 -2.05
N ASP A 120 2.77 19.48 -2.43
CA ASP A 120 1.59 19.02 -1.69
C ASP A 120 0.49 18.54 -2.63
N THR A 121 -0.72 18.32 -2.07
CA THR A 121 -1.93 17.97 -2.82
C THR A 121 -1.68 16.76 -3.73
N PHE A 122 -1.13 15.70 -3.13
CA PHE A 122 -0.80 14.48 -3.85
C PHE A 122 -2.05 13.72 -4.27
N GLU A 123 -2.04 13.23 -5.50
CA GLU A 123 -3.11 12.39 -6.07
C GLU A 123 -2.48 11.14 -6.67
N SER A 124 -3.19 10.01 -6.62
CA SER A 124 -2.74 8.76 -7.24
C SER A 124 -3.70 8.24 -8.30
N ASP A 125 -3.16 7.51 -9.27
CA ASP A 125 -3.91 6.65 -10.17
C ASP A 125 -3.33 5.23 -10.08
N PRO A 126 -4.11 4.22 -9.63
CA PRO A 126 -5.52 4.30 -9.23
C PRO A 126 -5.73 5.14 -7.95
N ASP A 127 -6.94 5.68 -7.81
CA ASP A 127 -7.30 6.56 -6.69
C ASP A 127 -7.66 5.74 -5.44
N THR A 128 -6.94 5.99 -4.33
CA THR A 128 -7.09 5.39 -2.98
C THR A 128 -7.03 3.86 -2.86
N THR A 129 -7.38 3.11 -3.89
CA THR A 129 -7.43 1.64 -3.89
C THR A 129 -7.03 1.11 -5.26
N GLY A 130 -6.32 -0.02 -5.25
CA GLY A 130 -5.91 -0.73 -6.46
C GLY A 130 -6.37 -2.19 -6.48
N THR A 131 -6.19 -2.84 -7.63
CA THR A 131 -6.53 -4.25 -7.84
C THR A 131 -5.42 -4.95 -8.61
N LEU A 132 -4.85 -5.99 -8.01
CA LEU A 132 -3.76 -6.79 -8.57
C LEU A 132 -4.31 -7.87 -9.51
N THR A 133 -4.87 -7.48 -10.65
CA THR A 133 -5.53 -8.43 -11.59
C THR A 133 -4.61 -9.60 -12.00
N THR A 134 -3.32 -9.32 -12.20
CA THR A 134 -2.30 -10.32 -12.52
C THR A 134 -1.17 -10.37 -11.48
N GLY A 135 -1.47 -9.99 -10.24
CA GLY A 135 -0.49 -9.93 -9.14
C GLY A 135 0.44 -8.71 -9.21
N ALA A 136 0.19 -7.76 -10.11
CA ALA A 136 0.94 -6.51 -10.22
C ALA A 136 0.04 -5.35 -10.68
N GLN A 137 0.39 -4.13 -10.29
CA GLN A 137 -0.22 -2.88 -10.76
C GLN A 137 0.76 -1.71 -10.54
N THR A 138 0.84 -0.78 -11.49
CA THR A 138 1.56 0.48 -11.28
C THR A 138 0.63 1.52 -10.67
N VAL A 139 1.13 2.24 -9.66
CA VAL A 139 0.51 3.41 -9.05
C VAL A 139 1.31 4.64 -9.51
N ASN A 140 0.65 5.56 -10.21
CA ASN A 140 1.23 6.84 -10.58
C ASN A 140 0.82 7.91 -9.58
N VAL A 141 1.72 8.82 -9.23
CA VAL A 141 1.48 9.88 -8.25
C VAL A 141 1.80 11.25 -8.86
N GLY A 142 0.81 12.14 -8.83
CA GLY A 142 0.92 13.56 -9.15
C GLY A 142 0.95 14.42 -7.89
N GLY A 143 1.09 15.74 -8.06
CA GLY A 143 1.15 16.70 -6.96
C GLY A 143 1.29 18.13 -7.45
N ILE A 144 1.30 19.09 -6.52
CA ILE A 144 1.42 20.51 -6.80
C ILE A 144 2.73 21.03 -6.20
N LEU A 145 3.62 21.52 -7.06
CA LEU A 145 4.81 22.26 -6.63
C LEU A 145 4.42 23.72 -6.38
N ASN A 146 4.70 24.23 -5.18
CA ASN A 146 4.53 25.62 -4.80
C ASN A 146 5.88 26.33 -4.86
N VAL A 147 5.92 27.46 -5.57
CA VAL A 147 7.13 28.23 -5.81
C VAL A 147 6.93 29.66 -5.35
N THR A 148 7.73 30.10 -4.38
CA THR A 148 7.76 31.49 -3.92
C THR A 148 8.32 32.40 -5.01
N GLY A 149 7.80 33.61 -5.14
CA GLY A 149 8.28 34.61 -6.08
C GLY A 149 9.74 34.99 -5.80
N GLY A 150 10.53 35.13 -6.87
CA GLY A 150 11.94 35.49 -6.78
C GLY A 150 12.86 34.35 -6.33
N GLN A 151 12.38 33.11 -6.39
CA GLN A 151 13.17 31.93 -6.02
C GLN A 151 14.54 31.89 -6.70
N THR A 152 15.58 31.57 -5.93
CA THR A 152 16.96 31.43 -6.44
C THR A 152 17.05 30.30 -7.46
N ALA A 153 17.77 30.54 -8.55
CA ALA A 153 17.96 29.52 -9.59
C ALA A 153 18.92 28.42 -9.09
N GLY A 154 18.41 27.20 -9.02
CA GLY A 154 19.15 26.05 -8.52
C GLY A 154 18.35 24.75 -8.69
N VAL A 155 18.96 23.64 -8.31
CA VAL A 155 18.28 22.34 -8.25
C VAL A 155 17.70 22.19 -6.85
N TYR A 156 16.40 21.93 -6.76
CA TYR A 156 15.68 21.73 -5.50
C TYR A 156 15.30 20.26 -5.40
N THR A 157 15.71 19.57 -4.34
CA THR A 157 15.48 18.12 -4.22
C THR A 157 14.91 17.72 -2.87
N ASN A 158 14.15 16.63 -2.91
CA ASN A 158 13.76 15.83 -1.76
C ASN A 158 13.72 14.37 -2.23
N SER A 159 14.46 13.48 -1.58
CA SER A 159 14.59 12.09 -2.00
C SER A 159 13.96 11.08 -1.04
N THR A 160 13.34 11.55 0.05
CA THR A 160 12.92 10.68 1.16
C THR A 160 11.45 10.81 1.55
N ASP A 161 10.81 11.95 1.28
CA ASP A 161 9.57 12.29 1.98
C ASP A 161 8.31 11.97 1.17
N LEU A 162 8.42 11.78 -0.15
CA LEU A 162 7.33 11.24 -0.97
C LEU A 162 7.17 9.72 -0.71
N THR A 163 6.54 9.40 0.42
CA THR A 163 6.32 8.01 0.86
C THR A 163 4.93 7.53 0.47
N VAL A 164 4.85 6.50 -0.37
CA VAL A 164 3.60 5.80 -0.72
C VAL A 164 3.52 4.50 0.07
N THR A 165 2.40 4.28 0.76
CA THR A 165 2.14 3.05 1.50
C THR A 165 1.00 2.26 0.88
N VAL A 166 1.15 0.93 0.81
CA VAL A 166 0.10 0.03 0.34
C VAL A 166 -0.23 -1.04 1.38
N ASN A 167 -1.51 -1.37 1.51
CA ASN A 167 -1.98 -2.42 2.42
C ASN A 167 -3.09 -3.24 1.74
N TYR A 168 -3.06 -4.57 1.86
CA TYR A 168 -4.21 -5.37 1.45
C TYR A 168 -5.48 -4.96 2.21
N ASN A 169 -6.62 -4.99 1.51
CA ASN A 169 -7.94 -4.76 2.10
C ASN A 169 -8.50 -6.02 2.78
#